data_AF-A0A357D019-F1
#
_entry.id   AF-A0A357D019-F1
#
_cell.length_a   1.000
_cell.length_b   1.000
_cell.length_c   1.000
_cell.angle_alpha   90.00
_cell.angle_beta   90.00
_cell.angle_gamma   90.00
#
_symmetry.space_group_name_H-M   'P 1'
#
loop_
_entity.id
_entity.type
_entity.pdbx_description
1 polymer ?
#
loop_
_entity_poly.entity_id
_entity_poly.type
_entity_poly.pdbx_seq_one_letter_code
_entity_poly.pdbx_strand_id
1 'polypeptide(L)' 'HQIRVHMASIGHPVVGDNVYGDTKNTFKLQGQCLFACRIGFDHPKTGERMVFEAERPDFFEAVLEKLKRAY' A
#
# COMPACT_ATOMS: atom_id res chain seq x y z
N HIS A 1 1.37 0.89 -12.77
CA HIS A 1 1.89 1.43 -11.50
C HIS A 1 1.34 2.84 -11.18
N GLN A 2 0.03 3.10 -11.34
CA GLN A 2 -0.50 4.47 -11.31
C GLN A 2 -0.22 5.18 -9.98
N ILE A 3 -0.63 4.59 -8.84
CA ILE A 3 -0.39 5.14 -7.50
C ILE A 3 1.11 5.42 -7.29
N ARG A 4 1.96 4.42 -7.57
CA ARG A 4 3.41 4.51 -7.36
C ARG A 4 4.06 5.64 -8.17
N VAL A 5 3.71 5.77 -9.45
CA VAL A 5 4.22 6.83 -10.34
C VAL A 5 3.76 8.20 -9.85
N HIS A 6 2.48 8.34 -9.48
CA HIS A 6 1.95 9.63 -9.02
C HIS A 6 2.60 10.06 -7.70
N MET A 7 2.69 9.15 -6.74
CA MET A 7 3.35 9.39 -5.45
C MET A 7 4.82 9.78 -5.62
N ALA A 8 5.55 9.11 -6.53
CA ALA A 8 6.92 9.48 -6.87
C ALA A 8 7.01 10.86 -7.56
N SER A 9 6.08 11.19 -8.47
CA SER A 9 6.08 12.46 -9.19
C SER A 9 5.87 13.69 -8.29
N ILE A 10 5.21 13.51 -7.14
CA ILE A 10 5.02 14.57 -6.13
C ILE A 10 6.11 14.56 -5.05
N GLY A 11 7.19 13.78 -5.22
CA GLY A 11 8.31 13.72 -4.29
C GLY A 11 8.09 12.81 -3.07
N HIS A 12 7.03 11.99 -3.05
CA HIS A 12 6.68 11.13 -1.93
C HIS A 12 6.51 9.66 -2.38
N PRO A 13 7.56 9.00 -2.89
CA PRO A 13 7.45 7.64 -3.40
C PRO A 13 7.04 6.63 -2.33
N VAL A 14 6.45 5.50 -2.78
CA VAL A 14 6.03 4.42 -1.89
C VAL A 14 7.25 3.74 -1.25
N VAL A 15 7.19 3.51 0.06
CA VAL A 15 8.25 2.82 0.81
C VAL A 15 8.43 1.39 0.28
N GLY A 16 9.68 0.97 0.04
CA GLY A 16 9.99 -0.36 -0.50
C GLY A 16 9.74 -0.52 -2.01
N ASP A 17 9.42 0.56 -2.72
CA ASP A 17 9.33 0.58 -4.17
C ASP A 17 10.72 0.64 -4.82
N ASN A 18 11.21 -0.50 -5.33
CA ASN A 18 12.53 -0.61 -5.95
C ASN A 18 12.65 0.08 -7.32
N VAL A 19 11.56 0.61 -7.90
CA VAL A 19 11.56 1.25 -9.23
C VAL A 19 11.45 2.77 -9.11
N TYR A 20 10.52 3.26 -8.28
CA TYR A 20 10.23 4.69 -8.17
C TYR A 20 10.61 5.30 -6.81
N GLY A 21 11.06 4.49 -5.84
CA GLY A 21 11.41 4.92 -4.49
C GLY A 21 12.88 4.76 -4.12
N ASP A 22 13.19 5.02 -2.85
CA ASP A 22 14.53 4.84 -2.32
C ASP A 22 14.86 3.34 -2.25
N THR A 23 16.02 2.96 -2.79
CA THR A 23 16.53 1.57 -2.75
C THR A 23 16.97 1.16 -1.36
N LYS A 24 17.08 2.10 -0.42
CA LYS A 24 17.33 1.81 0.99
C LYS A 24 16.12 1.09 1.58
N ASN A 25 16.28 -0.21 1.76
CA ASN A 25 15.30 -1.06 2.42
C ASN A 25 15.35 -0.93 3.94
N THR A 26 15.17 0.29 4.46
CA THR A 26 15.23 0.63 5.89
C THR A 26 14.31 -0.24 6.74
N PHE A 27 13.18 -0.66 6.18
CA PHE A 27 12.17 -1.48 6.87
C PHE A 27 12.30 -2.98 6.60
N LYS A 28 13.29 -3.43 5.81
CA LYS A 28 13.49 -4.82 5.38
C LYS A 28 12.25 -5.44 4.73
N LEU A 29 11.54 -4.64 3.93
CA LEU A 29 10.37 -5.07 3.17
C LEU A 29 10.76 -5.90 1.96
N GLN A 30 9.93 -6.89 1.64
CA GLN A 30 9.99 -7.62 0.38
C GLN A 30 9.01 -7.00 -0.63
N GLY A 31 9.32 -5.77 -1.04
CA GLY A 31 8.54 -5.01 -2.01
C GLY A 31 7.82 -3.78 -1.43
N GLN A 32 6.84 -3.30 -2.17
CA GLN A 32 6.13 -2.05 -1.92
C GLN A 32 5.21 -2.12 -0.68
N CYS A 33 5.30 -1.13 0.20
CA CYS A 33 4.37 -0.94 1.31
C CYS A 33 3.05 -0.33 0.81
N LEU A 34 2.34 -1.07 -0.05
CA LEU A 34 1.07 -0.66 -0.67
C LEU A 34 0.06 -1.80 -0.56
N PHE A 35 -1.09 -1.53 0.04
CA PHE A 35 -2.13 -2.52 0.34
C PHE A 35 -3.51 -2.00 -0.06
N ALA A 36 -4.29 -2.85 -0.74
CA ALA A 36 -5.69 -2.55 -1.07
C ALA A 36 -6.60 -3.05 0.06
N CYS A 37 -7.02 -2.13 0.94
CA CYS A 37 -7.83 -2.48 2.11
C CYS A 37 -9.30 -2.77 1.81
N ARG A 38 -9.82 -2.27 0.68
CA ARG A 38 -11.23 -2.36 0.33
C ARG A 38 -11.40 -2.43 -1.18
N ILE A 39 -12.32 -3.27 -1.63
CA ILE A 39 -12.79 -3.31 -3.01
C ILE A 39 -14.31 -3.30 -3.01
N GLY A 40 -14.92 -2.57 -3.93
CA GLY A 40 -16.37 -2.58 -4.09
C GLY A 40 -16.76 -2.44 -5.54
N PHE A 41 -17.67 -3.30 -5.98
CA PHE A 41 -18.15 -3.37 -7.35
C PHE A 41 -19.60 -3.86 -7.35
N ASP A 42 -20.29 -3.65 -8.46
CA ASP A 42 -21.66 -4.13 -8.62
C ASP A 42 -21.61 -5.53 -9.21
N HIS A 43 -22.35 -6.46 -8.60
CA HIS A 43 -22.31 -7.85 -8.99
C HIS A 43 -22.75 -7.98 -10.47
N PRO A 44 -21.94 -8.58 -11.35
CA PRO A 44 -22.17 -8.51 -12.81
C PRO A 44 -23.45 -9.20 -13.28
N LYS A 45 -23.99 -10.14 -12.48
CA LYS A 45 -25.29 -10.80 -12.75
C LYS A 45 -26.48 -10.21 -11.99
N THR A 46 -26.38 -9.99 -10.68
CA THR A 46 -27.51 -9.54 -9.85
C THR A 46 -27.65 -8.02 -9.80
N GLY A 47 -26.62 -7.26 -10.16
CA GLY A 47 -26.59 -5.79 -10.05
C GLY A 47 -26.45 -5.27 -8.62
N GLU A 48 -26.35 -6.16 -7.63
CA GLU A 48 -26.25 -5.77 -6.23
C GLU A 48 -24.88 -5.18 -5.90
N ARG A 49 -24.86 -4.14 -5.07
CA ARG A 49 -23.62 -3.52 -4.61
C ARG A 49 -22.89 -4.47 -3.66
N MET A 50 -21.67 -4.86 -4.02
CA MET A 50 -20.80 -5.68 -3.17
C MET A 50 -19.62 -4.85 -2.66
N VAL A 51 -19.25 -5.09 -1.41
CA VAL A 51 -18.08 -4.49 -0.77
C VAL A 51 -17.35 -5.57 0.01
N PHE A 52 -16.04 -5.63 -0.17
CA PHE A 52 -15.14 -6.52 0.54
C PHE A 52 -14.04 -5.69 1.19
N GLU A 53 -13.66 -6.07 2.40
CA GLU A 53 -12.59 -5.43 3.16
C GLU A 53 -11.59 -6.51 3.59
N ALA A 54 -10.32 -6.12 3.65
CA ALA A 54 -9.24 -7.00 4.05
C ALA A 54 -8.48 -6.38 5.22
N GLU A 55 -8.16 -7.22 6.21
CA GLU A 55 -7.35 -6.81 7.34
C GLU A 55 -5.94 -6.44 6.88
N ARG A 56 -5.37 -5.45 7.58
CA ARG A 56 -4.04 -4.94 7.24
C ARG A 56 -3.00 -6.06 7.45
N PRO A 57 -2.08 -6.28 6.50
CA PRO A 57 -1.03 -7.28 6.67
C PRO A 57 -0.04 -6.90 7.78
N ASP A 58 0.50 -7.90 8.47
CA ASP A 58 1.45 -7.73 9.59
C ASP A 58 2.67 -6.87 9.22
N PHE A 59 3.19 -7.02 8.00
CA PHE A 59 4.35 -6.23 7.56
C PHE A 59 4.04 -4.73 7.55
N PHE A 60 2.80 -4.36 7.20
CA PHE A 60 2.38 -2.97 7.09
C PHE A 60 2.23 -2.37 8.50
N GLU A 61 1.62 -3.11 9.43
CA GLU A 61 1.57 -2.71 10.84
C GLU A 61 2.97 -2.54 11.45
N ALA A 62 3.88 -3.47 11.18
CA ALA A 62 5.25 -3.40 11.68
C ALA A 62 5.99 -2.14 11.18
N VAL A 63 5.72 -1.67 9.96
CA VAL A 63 6.27 -0.41 9.45
C VAL A 63 5.68 0.78 10.21
N LEU A 64 4.36 0.83 10.38
CA LEU A 64 3.67 1.92 11.07
C LEU A 64 4.16 2.04 12.53
N GLU A 65 4.29 0.92 13.23
CA GLU A 65 4.78 0.91 14.62
C GLU A 65 6.21 1.41 14.75
N LYS A 66 7.09 1.10 13.78
CA LYS A 66 8.45 1.66 13.76
C LYS A 66 8.44 3.18 13.54
N LEU A 67 7.57 3.68 12.67
CA LEU A 67 7.45 5.12 12.41
C LEU A 67 6.92 5.87 13.64
N LYS A 68 5.90 5.35 14.31
CA LYS A 68 5.35 5.94 15.56
C LYS A 68 6.36 6.00 16.71
N ARG A 69 7.39 5.17 16.70
CA ARG A 69 8.45 5.18 17.72
C ARG A 69 9.60 6.12 17.37
N ALA A 70 9.78 6.43 16.09
CA ALA A 70 10.89 7.23 15.59
C ALA A 70 10.59 8.74 15.62
N TYR A 71 9.32 9.12 15.76
CA TYR A 71 8.79 10.49 15.79
C TYR A 71 7.78 10.62 16.92
#